data_AF-A0AAP0ZIT9-F1
#
_entry.id   AF-A0AAP0ZIT9-F1
#
_cell.length_a   1.000
_cell.length_b   1.000
_cell.length_c   1.000
_cell.angle_alpha   90.00
_cell.angle_beta   90.00
_cell.angle_gamma   90.00
#
_symmetry.space_group_name_H-M   'P 1'
#
loop_
_entity.id
_entity.type
_entity.pdbx_description
1 polymer ?
#
loop_
_entity_poly.entity_id
_entity_poly.type
_entity_poly.pdbx_seq_one_letter_code
_entity_poly.pdbx_strand_id
1 'polypeptide(L)'
;MCLEHALYRKIEVVAGGVFKREFEAQKLKTKKAQLSYFSDNGLTSLDYRQYLKHLSDGHQPWTACRWPRNIDWLIERCNAEERSALDSLRDSYSRASQERELAAKQIVTRIVA
;
A
#
# COMPACT_ATOMS: atom_id res chain seq x y z
N MET A 1 9.41 -7.08 15.92
CA MET A 1 8.58 -6.92 14.71
C MET A 1 9.11 -5.70 13.95
N CYS A 2 9.48 -5.81 12.67
CA CYS A 2 9.99 -4.64 11.92
C CYS A 2 8.85 -3.62 11.65
N LEU A 3 9.13 -2.32 11.76
CA LEU A 3 8.17 -1.22 11.51
C LEU A 3 7.48 -1.35 10.15
N GLU A 4 8.21 -1.83 9.15
CA GLU A 4 7.70 -2.14 7.82
C GLU A 4 6.56 -3.16 7.84
N HIS A 5 6.73 -4.29 8.53
CA HIS A 5 5.67 -5.30 8.68
C HIS A 5 4.44 -4.74 9.41
N ALA A 6 4.62 -3.87 10.41
CA ALA A 6 3.52 -3.24 11.12
C ALA A 6 2.74 -2.27 10.20
N LEU A 7 3.44 -1.48 9.38
CA LEU A 7 2.84 -0.60 8.39
C LEU A 7 2.03 -1.40 7.37
N TYR A 8 2.64 -2.40 6.72
CA TYR A 8 1.95 -3.22 5.72
C TYR A 8 0.70 -3.89 6.29
N ARG A 9 0.79 -4.51 7.48
CA ARG A 9 -0.37 -5.12 8.15
C ARG A 9 -1.50 -4.13 8.38
N LYS A 10 -1.17 -2.90 8.83
CA LYS A 10 -2.20 -1.89 9.06
C LYS A 10 -2.82 -1.40 7.76
N ILE A 11 -2.00 -1.13 6.75
CA ILE A 11 -2.46 -0.74 5.41
C ILE A 11 -3.42 -1.79 4.86
N GLU A 12 -3.09 -3.08 4.94
CA GLU A 12 -3.94 -4.15 4.42
C GLU A 12 -5.32 -4.19 5.08
N VAL A 13 -5.38 -3.99 6.39
CA VAL A 13 -6.65 -3.97 7.14
C VAL A 13 -7.50 -2.77 6.70
N VAL A 14 -6.91 -1.58 6.63
CA VAL A 14 -7.63 -0.35 6.29
C VAL A 14 -8.04 -0.35 4.81
N ALA A 15 -7.13 -0.74 3.91
CA ALA A 15 -7.40 -0.90 2.50
C ALA A 15 -8.54 -1.89 2.24
N GLY A 16 -8.58 -3.02 2.97
CA GLY A 16 -9.70 -3.95 2.87
C GLY A 16 -11.06 -3.33 3.17
N GLY A 17 -11.15 -2.45 4.16
CA GLY A 17 -12.36 -1.70 4.47
C GLY A 17 -12.73 -0.69 3.37
N VAL A 18 -11.76 0.13 2.96
CA VAL A 18 -11.95 1.17 1.94
C VAL A 18 -12.38 0.56 0.60
N PHE A 19 -11.65 -0.44 0.09
CA PHE A 19 -11.95 -1.03 -1.22
C PHE A 19 -13.25 -1.80 -1.24
N LYS A 20 -13.69 -2.41 -0.13
CA LYS A 20 -15.04 -2.99 -0.07
C LYS A 20 -16.11 -1.92 -0.31
N ARG A 21 -16.01 -0.77 0.37
CA ARG A 21 -16.94 0.36 0.17
C ARG A 21 -16.89 0.91 -1.25
N GLU A 22 -15.69 1.11 -1.80
CA GLU A 22 -15.50 1.59 -3.17
C GLU A 22 -16.08 0.64 -4.22
N PHE A 23 -15.81 -0.67 -4.07
CA PHE A 23 -16.30 -1.68 -5.00
C PHE A 23 -17.83 -1.80 -4.95
N GLU A 24 -18.43 -1.69 -3.77
CA GLU A 24 -19.88 -1.68 -3.61
C GLU A 24 -20.50 -0.42 -4.23
N ALA A 25 -19.95 0.77 -3.92
CA ALA A 25 -20.44 2.05 -4.42
C ALA A 25 -20.39 2.13 -5.96
N GLN A 26 -19.31 1.64 -6.55
CA GLN A 26 -19.08 1.66 -8.00
C GLN A 26 -19.59 0.40 -8.72
N LYS A 27 -20.22 -0.53 -7.99
CA LYS A 27 -20.75 -1.81 -8.51
C LYS A 27 -19.68 -2.64 -9.25
N LEU A 28 -18.44 -2.61 -8.78
CA LEU A 28 -17.29 -3.32 -9.37
C LEU A 28 -17.30 -4.81 -8.99
N LYS A 29 -18.15 -5.58 -9.69
CA LYS A 29 -18.39 -7.00 -9.40
C LYS A 29 -17.40 -7.97 -10.04
N THR A 30 -16.66 -7.54 -11.06
CA THR A 30 -15.75 -8.43 -11.81
C THR A 30 -14.29 -8.13 -11.50
N LYS A 31 -13.44 -9.16 -11.54
CA LYS A 31 -11.99 -9.01 -11.38
C LYS A 31 -11.40 -8.02 -12.40
N LYS A 32 -11.96 -7.99 -13.62
CA LYS A 32 -11.56 -7.05 -14.68
C LYS A 32 -11.92 -5.60 -14.32
N ALA A 33 -13.12 -5.37 -13.79
CA ALA A 33 -13.55 -4.03 -13.35
C ALA A 33 -12.72 -3.53 -12.15
N GLN A 34 -12.43 -4.41 -11.18
CA GLN A 34 -11.55 -4.09 -10.05
C GLN A 34 -10.13 -3.71 -10.52
N LEU A 35 -9.56 -4.46 -11.46
CA LEU A 35 -8.25 -4.13 -12.00
C LEU A 35 -8.26 -2.83 -12.80
N SER A 36 -9.30 -2.59 -13.60
CA SER A 36 -9.47 -1.31 -14.30
C SER A 36 -9.45 -0.18 -13.29
N TYR A 37 -10.26 -0.28 -12.23
CA TYR A 37 -10.30 0.71 -11.17
C TYR A 37 -8.92 0.99 -10.56
N PHE A 38 -8.15 -0.04 -10.26
CA PHE A 38 -6.78 0.14 -9.76
C PHE A 38 -5.86 0.81 -10.78
N SER A 39 -5.97 0.44 -12.05
CA SER A 39 -5.14 0.99 -13.12
C SER A 39 -5.48 2.45 -13.41
N ASP A 40 -6.76 2.77 -13.47
CA ASP A 40 -7.30 4.11 -13.72
C ASP A 40 -6.92 5.09 -12.59
N ASN A 41 -6.73 4.58 -11.36
CA ASN A 41 -6.23 5.36 -10.22
C ASN A 41 -4.70 5.28 -10.03
N GLY A 42 -3.96 4.64 -10.94
CA GLY A 42 -2.50 4.50 -10.84
C GLY A 42 -2.02 3.66 -9.65
N LEU A 43 -2.89 2.82 -9.08
CA LEU A 43 -2.63 2.09 -7.85
C LEU A 43 -1.83 0.81 -8.06
N THR A 44 -1.90 0.24 -9.26
CA THR A 44 -1.20 -0.99 -9.62
C THR A 44 -0.53 -0.86 -10.97
N SER A 45 0.44 -1.73 -11.20
CA SER A 45 1.07 -1.95 -12.50
C SER A 45 0.85 -3.36 -13.03
N LEU A 46 0.05 -4.17 -12.33
CA LEU A 46 -0.17 -5.54 -12.72
C LEU A 46 -1.02 -5.56 -13.99
N ASP A 47 -0.61 -6.36 -14.96
CA ASP A 47 -1.50 -6.72 -16.06
C ASP A 47 -2.61 -7.69 -15.58
N TYR A 48 -3.60 -7.94 -16.44
CA TYR A 48 -4.72 -8.79 -16.05
C TYR A 48 -4.33 -10.23 -15.70
N ARG A 49 -3.34 -10.80 -16.37
CA ARG A 49 -2.87 -12.16 -16.10
C ARG A 49 -2.14 -12.21 -14.77
N GLN A 50 -1.29 -11.22 -14.49
CA GLN A 50 -0.60 -11.07 -13.21
C GLN A 50 -1.59 -10.88 -12.06
N TYR A 51 -2.62 -10.06 -12.26
CA TYR A 51 -3.67 -9.85 -11.26
C TYR A 51 -4.47 -11.13 -10.97
N LEU A 52 -4.83 -11.89 -12.01
CA LEU A 52 -5.51 -13.18 -11.80
C LEU A 52 -4.63 -14.17 -11.04
N LYS A 53 -3.33 -14.22 -11.34
CA LYS A 53 -2.37 -15.04 -10.60
C LYS A 53 -2.27 -14.61 -9.14
N HIS A 54 -2.12 -13.31 -8.87
CA HIS A 54 -2.10 -12.73 -7.52
C HIS A 54 -3.30 -13.18 -6.68
N LEU A 55 -4.49 -13.13 -7.24
CA LEU A 55 -5.71 -13.61 -6.55
C LEU A 55 -5.73 -15.14 -6.38
N SER A 56 -5.23 -15.88 -7.36
CA SER A 56 -5.14 -17.34 -7.29
C SER A 56 -4.17 -17.82 -6.22
N ASP A 57 -3.13 -17.04 -5.94
CA ASP A 57 -2.14 -17.29 -4.89
C ASP A 57 -2.69 -16.96 -3.48
N GLY A 58 -3.97 -16.58 -3.37
CA GLY A 58 -4.67 -16.32 -2.11
C GLY A 58 -4.55 -14.89 -1.60
N HIS A 59 -3.94 -14.00 -2.36
CA HIS A 59 -3.83 -12.59 -1.98
C HIS A 59 -5.16 -11.85 -2.18
N GLN A 60 -5.39 -10.86 -1.32
CA GLN A 60 -6.58 -10.02 -1.42
C GLN A 60 -6.44 -9.01 -2.59
N PRO A 61 -7.55 -8.55 -3.21
CA PRO A 61 -7.51 -7.58 -4.30
C PRO A 61 -6.68 -6.32 -4.01
N TRP A 62 -6.86 -5.71 -2.84
CA TRP A 62 -6.20 -4.45 -2.48
C TRP A 62 -4.70 -4.58 -2.19
N THR A 63 -4.17 -5.80 -2.03
CA THR A 63 -2.71 -6.00 -1.92
C THR A 63 -2.02 -5.98 -3.28
N ALA A 64 -2.78 -5.95 -4.38
CA ALA A 64 -2.25 -5.64 -5.71
C ALA A 64 -1.87 -4.15 -5.87
N CYS A 65 -2.29 -3.29 -4.94
CA CYS A 65 -1.89 -1.90 -4.90
C CYS A 65 -0.45 -1.78 -4.39
N ARG A 66 0.35 -0.89 -4.98
CA ARG A 66 1.75 -0.69 -4.62
C ARG A 66 1.89 0.08 -3.29
N TRP A 67 1.69 -0.59 -2.16
CA TRP A 67 1.98 -0.03 -0.84
C TRP A 67 3.48 -0.04 -0.54
N PRO A 68 4.00 0.90 0.26
CA PRO A 68 3.33 2.08 0.83
C PRO A 68 3.25 3.27 -0.14
N ARG A 69 3.73 3.15 -1.39
CA ARG A 69 3.81 4.25 -2.36
C ARG A 69 2.48 4.98 -2.57
N ASN A 70 1.36 4.27 -2.51
CA ASN A 70 0.03 4.84 -2.74
C ASN A 70 -0.74 5.17 -1.44
N ILE A 71 -0.06 5.22 -0.29
CA ILE A 71 -0.71 5.40 1.02
C ILE A 71 -1.55 6.67 1.12
N ASP A 72 -1.16 7.75 0.45
CA ASP A 72 -1.90 9.01 0.48
C ASP A 72 -3.30 8.87 -0.16
N TRP A 73 -3.40 8.12 -1.27
CA TRP A 73 -4.69 7.79 -1.89
C TRP A 73 -5.63 7.07 -0.92
N LEU A 74 -5.07 6.20 -0.08
CA LEU A 74 -5.82 5.47 0.95
C LEU A 74 -6.27 6.42 2.06
N ILE A 75 -5.36 7.25 2.56
CA ILE A 75 -5.60 8.23 3.62
C ILE A 75 -6.74 9.19 3.25
N GLU A 76 -6.81 9.63 1.99
CA GLU A 76 -7.88 10.50 1.49
C GLU A 76 -9.28 9.88 1.54
N ARG A 77 -9.37 8.54 1.57
CA ARG A 77 -10.63 7.76 1.55
C ARG A 77 -10.95 7.11 2.89
N CYS A 78 -10.08 7.30 3.87
CA CYS A 78 -10.25 6.86 5.23
C CYS A 78 -11.19 7.79 6.01
N ASN A 79 -11.86 7.25 7.01
CA ASN A 79 -12.48 8.07 8.03
C ASN A 79 -11.42 8.72 8.95
N ALA A 80 -11.82 9.63 9.83
CA ALA A 80 -10.89 10.36 10.71
C ALA A 80 -10.02 9.44 11.60
N GLU A 81 -10.58 8.34 12.11
CA GLU A 81 -9.86 7.39 12.96
C GLU A 81 -8.84 6.55 12.17
N GLU A 82 -9.26 6.01 11.03
CA GLU A 82 -8.42 5.26 10.08
C GLU A 82 -7.27 6.14 9.58
N ARG A 83 -7.56 7.41 9.27
CA ARG A 83 -6.59 8.39 8.83
C ARG A 83 -5.53 8.68 9.87
N SER A 84 -5.93 9.02 11.10
CA SER A 84 -5.00 9.30 12.21
C SER A 84 -4.05 8.13 12.46
N ALA A 85 -4.58 6.91 12.42
CA ALA A 85 -3.78 5.69 12.58
C ALA A 85 -2.78 5.47 11.42
N LEU A 86 -3.17 5.76 10.17
CA LEU A 86 -2.27 5.64 9.02
C LEU A 86 -1.22 6.76 8.96
N ASP A 87 -1.59 8.01 9.25
CA ASP A 87 -0.69 9.16 9.26
C ASP A 87 0.47 8.93 10.25
N SER A 88 0.15 8.50 11.49
CA SER A 88 1.16 8.20 12.52
C SER A 88 2.15 7.09 12.09
N LEU A 89 1.64 6.04 11.44
CA LEU A 89 2.47 4.93 10.96
C LEU A 89 3.30 5.31 9.72
N ARG A 90 2.73 6.10 8.80
CA ARG A 90 3.42 6.64 7.62
C ARG A 90 4.61 7.49 8.06
N ASP A 91 4.41 8.37 9.03
CA ASP A 91 5.44 9.28 9.51
C ASP A 91 6.56 8.51 10.22
N SER A 92 6.19 7.53 11.06
CA SER A 92 7.16 6.65 11.73
C SER A 92 7.99 5.83 10.73
N TYR A 93 7.35 5.29 9.69
CA TYR A 93 8.05 4.56 8.62
C TYR A 93 8.97 5.47 7.80
N SER A 94 8.52 6.68 7.47
CA SER A 94 9.30 7.64 6.69
C SER A 94 10.57 8.06 7.43
N ARG A 95 10.48 8.35 8.74
CA ARG A 95 11.64 8.64 9.58
C ARG A 95 12.61 7.47 9.63
N ALA A 96 12.11 6.26 9.89
CA ALA A 96 12.95 5.06 9.94
C ALA A 96 13.63 4.77 8.59
N SER A 97 12.97 5.06 7.46
CA SER A 97 13.54 4.93 6.13
C SER A 97 14.67 5.92 5.89
N GLN A 98 14.46 7.19 6.27
CA GLN A 98 15.49 8.24 6.17
C GLN A 98 16.71 7.94 7.04
N GLU A 99 16.50 7.46 8.27
CA GLU A 99 17.59 7.06 9.17
C GLU A 99 18.42 5.90 8.59
N ARG A 100 17.76 4.90 7.99
CA ARG A 100 18.45 3.80 7.29
C ARG A 100 19.26 4.29 6.10
N GLU A 101 18.71 5.20 5.30
CA GLU A 101 19.42 5.78 4.15
C GLU A 101 20.64 6.58 4.60
N LEU A 102 20.52 7.38 5.66
CA LEU A 102 21.64 8.12 6.25
C LEU A 102 22.72 7.18 6.78
N ALA A 103 22.34 6.12 7.51
CA ALA A 103 23.27 5.12 8.00
C ALA A 103 23.99 4.40 6.84
N ALA A 104 23.26 4.03 5.78
CA ALA A 104 23.84 3.40 4.60
C ALA A 104 24.86 4.31 3.90
N LYS A 105 24.54 5.60 3.72
CA LYS A 105 25.47 6.58 3.13
C LYS A 105 26.73 6.71 3.96
N GLN A 106 26.63 6.77 5.30
CA GLN A 106 27.79 6.85 6.18
C GLN A 106 28.70 5.61 6.11
N ILE A 107 28.11 4.43 5.95
CA ILE A 107 28.87 3.18 5.75
C ILE A 107 29.64 3.22 4.42
N VAL A 108 28.99 3.61 3.32
CA VAL A 108 29.64 3.71 2.01
C VAL A 108 30.80 4.71 2.06
N THR A 109 30.60 5.89 2.64
CA THR A 109 31.66 6.89 2.79
C THR A 109 32.86 6.38 3.59
N ARG A 110 32.64 5.51 4.60
CA ARG A 110 33.71 4.88 5.38
C ARG A 110 34.44 3.73 4.67
N ILE A 111 33.81 3.09 3.68
CA ILE A 111 34.42 1.99 2.93
C ILE A 111 35.24 2.52 1.73
N VAL A 112 34.83 3.66 1.18
CA VAL A 112 35.47 4.29 0.00
C VAL A 112 36.60 5.27 0.40
N ALA A 113 36.68 5.66 1.68
CA ALA A 113 37.76 6.48 2.24
C ALA A 113 38.91 5.61 2.76
#